data_AF-A0A8J8XYW8-F1
#
_entry.id   AF-A0A8J8XYW8-F1
#
_cell.length_a   1.000
_cell.length_b   1.000
_cell.length_c   1.000
_cell.angle_alpha   90.00
_cell.angle_beta   90.00
_cell.angle_gamma   90.00
#
_symmetry.space_group_name_H-M   'P 1'
#
loop_
_entity.id
_entity.type
_entity.pdbx_description
1 polymer ?
#
loop_
_entity_poly.entity_id
_entity_poly.type
_entity_poly.pdbx_seq_one_letter_code
_entity_poly.pdbx_strand_id
1 'polypeptide(L)'
;MAVFAGARARPLLGALLLSALLLTVTAADSQNNPADQLVALINSNRTASKSASVSDNQGLGCIALQYIKAYEGHCDQVDDKKPMESSFTDTFAPTCGVQAATLSRITGRLVACQSKYATPAEALGILVNGAKKGLQTLHGKNHTEVGAAVSGTDGGGPYFWCVLFSDGKPAASFEVVDGEVPKAAIHPGCFSGSNDDCMGPANGGGAVSTNAGASRLVAALLLAVACAFTL
;
A
#
# COMPACT_ATOMS: atom_id res chain seq x y z
N MET A 1 20.66 -9.27 -72.48
CA MET A 1 19.88 -9.88 -71.38
C MET A 1 19.88 -8.92 -70.20
N ALA A 2 18.70 -8.71 -69.59
CA ALA A 2 18.36 -7.94 -68.38
C ALA A 2 18.60 -6.41 -68.42
N VAL A 3 17.65 -5.45 -68.32
CA VAL A 3 16.36 -5.25 -67.58
C VAL A 3 16.54 -4.56 -66.21
N PHE A 4 16.12 -3.27 -66.16
CA PHE A 4 15.54 -2.48 -65.03
C PHE A 4 16.44 -2.16 -63.83
N ALA A 5 16.25 -1.13 -62.99
CA ALA A 5 15.32 -0.01 -62.82
C ALA A 5 16.03 0.97 -61.84
N GLY A 6 15.88 2.30 -61.93
CA GLY A 6 14.71 3.01 -61.41
C GLY A 6 14.84 3.29 -59.92
N ALA A 7 15.54 4.37 -59.57
CA ALA A 7 15.56 4.91 -58.21
C ALA A 7 14.18 5.50 -57.86
N ARG A 8 13.52 4.96 -56.83
CA ARG A 8 12.31 5.55 -56.24
C ARG A 8 12.45 5.67 -54.73
N ALA A 9 12.05 6.84 -54.27
CA ALA A 9 12.07 7.31 -52.90
C ALA A 9 11.17 6.46 -51.97
N ARG A 10 11.72 6.21 -50.77
CA ARG A 10 11.14 6.03 -49.41
C ARG A 10 9.73 5.41 -49.27
N PRO A 11 9.55 4.54 -48.25
CA PRO A 11 8.99 5.11 -47.03
C PRO A 11 9.66 4.61 -45.74
N LEU A 12 10.10 5.58 -44.92
CA LEU A 12 10.34 5.47 -43.49
C LEU A 12 9.00 5.26 -42.74
N LEU A 13 8.24 4.21 -43.06
CA LEU A 13 6.99 3.89 -42.38
C LEU A 13 7.02 2.57 -41.60
N GLY A 14 8.03 1.72 -41.79
CA GLY A 14 8.16 0.47 -41.03
C GLY A 14 8.76 0.64 -39.63
N ALA A 15 9.49 1.72 -39.38
CA ALA A 15 10.20 1.93 -38.12
C ALA A 15 9.36 2.66 -37.05
N LEU A 16 8.22 3.25 -37.41
CA LEU A 16 7.42 4.05 -36.48
C LEU A 16 6.36 3.24 -35.70
N LEU A 17 6.04 2.02 -36.16
CA LEU A 17 4.96 1.20 -35.56
C LEU A 17 5.44 0.22 -34.47
N LEU A 18 6.76 0.09 -34.25
CA LEU A 18 7.30 -0.80 -33.22
C LEU A 18 7.53 -0.10 -31.86
N SER A 19 7.45 1.23 -31.83
CA SER A 19 7.68 2.03 -30.60
C SER A 19 6.41 2.27 -29.78
N ALA A 20 5.23 1.81 -30.23
CA ALA A 20 3.96 2.09 -29.57
C ALA A 20 3.48 1.01 -28.58
N LEU A 21 4.25 -0.06 -28.35
CA LEU A 21 3.83 -1.22 -27.55
C LEU A 21 4.60 -1.39 -26.22
N LEU A 22 5.04 -0.29 -25.61
CA LEU A 22 5.66 -0.30 -24.28
C LEU A 22 4.99 0.73 -23.36
N LEU A 23 3.66 0.66 -23.25
CA LEU A 23 2.96 1.15 -22.07
C LEU A 23 2.97 0.03 -21.04
N THR A 24 4.14 -0.25 -20.46
CA THR A 24 4.17 -0.93 -19.17
C THR A 24 3.63 0.06 -18.14
N VAL A 25 2.37 -0.11 -17.75
CA VAL A 25 1.92 0.35 -16.44
C VAL A 25 2.85 -0.33 -15.44
N THR A 26 3.81 0.42 -14.91
CA THR A 26 4.53 0.01 -13.72
C THR A 26 3.52 0.16 -12.60
N ALA A 27 2.88 -0.93 -12.21
CA ALA A 27 2.33 -1.02 -10.87
C ALA A 27 3.49 -0.63 -9.93
N ALA A 28 3.29 0.44 -9.16
CA ALA A 28 4.28 0.83 -8.16
C ALA A 28 4.63 -0.41 -7.32
N ASP A 29 5.91 -0.56 -7.02
CA ASP A 29 6.50 -1.76 -6.43
C ASP A 29 5.97 -1.96 -5.00
N SER A 30 4.75 -2.51 -4.89
CA SER A 30 4.07 -2.95 -3.66
C SER A 30 4.82 -4.06 -2.91
N GLN A 31 6.01 -4.46 -3.39
CA GLN A 31 6.87 -5.47 -2.79
C GLN A 31 7.38 -5.06 -1.40
N ASN A 32 7.41 -3.77 -1.04
CA ASN A 32 8.07 -3.30 0.18
C ASN A 32 7.14 -2.87 1.32
N ASN A 33 5.82 -3.01 1.15
CA ASN A 33 4.84 -2.74 2.21
C ASN A 33 4.21 -4.05 2.74
N PRO A 34 4.51 -4.46 3.99
CA PRO A 34 3.96 -5.67 4.59
C PRO A 34 2.43 -5.67 4.69
N ALA A 35 1.79 -4.50 4.76
CA ALA A 35 0.33 -4.41 4.78
C ALA A 35 -0.27 -4.74 3.40
N ASP A 36 0.34 -4.28 2.31
CA ASP A 36 -0.05 -4.64 0.93
C ASP A 36 0.14 -6.15 0.69
N GLN A 37 1.26 -6.70 1.16
CA GLN A 37 1.51 -8.15 1.11
C GLN A 37 0.43 -8.94 1.88
N LEU A 38 0.01 -8.45 3.05
CA LEU A 38 -1.06 -9.09 3.81
C LEU A 38 -2.41 -9.04 3.07
N VAL A 39 -2.76 -7.92 2.43
CA VAL A 39 -3.96 -7.81 1.59
C VAL A 39 -3.92 -8.80 0.43
N ALA A 40 -2.77 -8.95 -0.24
CA ALA A 40 -2.59 -9.92 -1.31
C ALA A 40 -2.81 -11.37 -0.81
N LEU A 41 -2.26 -11.71 0.36
CA LEU A 41 -2.46 -13.03 0.99
C LEU A 41 -3.92 -13.27 1.39
N ILE A 42 -4.62 -12.26 1.90
CA ILE A 42 -6.06 -12.32 2.21
C ILE A 42 -6.86 -12.66 0.95
N ASN A 43 -6.62 -11.95 -0.15
CA ASN A 43 -7.33 -12.18 -1.40
C ASN A 43 -7.00 -13.54 -2.03
N SER A 44 -5.75 -13.98 -1.95
CA SER A 44 -5.34 -15.33 -2.33
C SER A 44 -6.07 -16.40 -1.50
N ASN A 45 -6.16 -16.22 -0.18
CA ASN A 45 -6.86 -17.16 0.71
C ASN A 45 -8.38 -17.20 0.44
N ARG A 46 -9.01 -16.03 0.27
CA ARG A 46 -10.44 -15.90 -0.07
C ARG A 46 -10.75 -16.62 -1.38
N THR A 47 -9.98 -16.36 -2.43
CA THR A 47 -10.20 -16.96 -3.75
C THR A 47 -9.93 -18.46 -3.77
N ALA A 48 -8.92 -18.94 -3.04
CA ALA A 48 -8.69 -20.38 -2.83
C ALA A 48 -9.90 -21.08 -2.16
N SER A 49 -10.66 -20.34 -1.34
CA SER A 49 -11.88 -20.81 -0.67
C SER A 49 -13.17 -20.48 -1.43
N LYS A 50 -13.07 -20.04 -2.70
CA LYS A 50 -14.19 -19.62 -3.57
C LYS A 50 -14.97 -18.39 -3.09
N SER A 51 -14.42 -17.61 -2.17
CA SER A 51 -14.91 -16.27 -1.84
C SER A 51 -14.36 -15.25 -2.84
N ALA A 52 -15.15 -14.22 -3.16
CA ALA A 52 -14.70 -13.12 -4.02
C ALA A 52 -13.53 -12.36 -3.38
N SER A 53 -12.58 -11.89 -4.20
CA SER A 53 -11.60 -10.91 -3.77
C SER A 53 -12.28 -9.61 -3.37
N VAL A 54 -11.64 -8.87 -2.48
CA VAL A 54 -12.07 -7.57 -1.98
C VAL A 54 -11.07 -6.50 -2.43
N SER A 55 -11.57 -5.29 -2.69
CA SER A 55 -10.74 -4.16 -3.13
C SER A 55 -9.89 -3.67 -1.96
N ASP A 56 -8.60 -3.45 -2.20
CA ASP A 56 -7.79 -2.68 -1.24
C ASP A 56 -8.31 -1.24 -1.17
N ASN A 57 -8.28 -0.67 0.03
CA ASN A 57 -8.75 0.66 0.30
C ASN A 57 -7.81 1.39 1.27
N GLN A 58 -7.11 2.40 0.76
CA GLN A 58 -6.12 3.18 1.49
C GLN A 58 -6.69 3.86 2.75
N GLY A 59 -7.90 4.44 2.66
CA GLY A 59 -8.55 5.08 3.81
C GLY A 59 -8.86 4.08 4.92
N LEU A 60 -9.36 2.90 4.54
CA LEU A 60 -9.61 1.80 5.46
C LEU A 60 -8.31 1.25 6.08
N GLY A 61 -7.22 1.19 5.31
CA GLY A 61 -5.88 0.85 5.79
C GLY A 61 -5.39 1.84 6.84
N CYS A 62 -5.50 3.15 6.59
CA CYS A 62 -5.14 4.17 7.57
C CYS A 62 -5.97 4.04 8.85
N ILE A 63 -7.28 3.81 8.73
CA ILE A 63 -8.16 3.60 9.90
C ILE A 63 -7.72 2.35 10.68
N ALA A 64 -7.31 1.28 10.01
CA ALA A 64 -6.75 0.09 10.66
C ALA A 64 -5.48 0.42 11.47
N LEU A 65 -4.62 1.32 10.96
CA LEU A 65 -3.44 1.79 11.67
C LEU A 65 -3.80 2.62 12.92
N GLN A 66 -4.75 3.55 12.80
CA GLN A 66 -5.22 4.33 13.96
C GLN A 66 -5.86 3.42 15.02
N TYR A 67 -6.62 2.41 14.57
CA TYR A 67 -7.24 1.42 15.43
C TYR A 67 -6.21 0.64 16.27
N ILE A 68 -5.09 0.21 15.69
CA ILE A 68 -4.03 -0.47 16.46
C ILE A 68 -3.23 0.48 17.34
N LYS A 69 -3.02 1.73 16.92
CA LYS A 69 -2.37 2.76 17.74
C LYS A 69 -3.16 3.07 19.02
N ALA A 70 -4.49 2.97 18.98
CA ALA A 70 -5.35 3.18 20.14
C ALA A 70 -5.18 2.11 21.25
N TYR A 71 -4.49 1.00 21.00
CA TYR A 71 -4.09 0.07 22.05
C TYR A 71 -2.84 0.51 22.81
N GLU A 72 -2.12 1.54 22.33
CA GLU A 72 -0.98 2.15 23.03
C GLU A 72 0.14 1.15 23.41
N GLY A 73 0.28 0.05 22.65
CA GLY A 73 1.26 -0.99 22.94
C GLY A 73 0.76 -2.12 23.85
N HIS A 74 -0.49 -2.11 24.30
CA HIS A 74 -1.01 -3.12 25.21
C HIS A 74 -1.57 -4.36 24.47
N CYS A 75 -0.73 -5.37 24.22
CA CYS A 75 -1.16 -6.63 23.59
C CYS A 75 -2.24 -7.37 24.39
N ASP A 76 -2.15 -7.34 25.72
CA ASP A 76 -3.08 -7.97 26.65
C ASP A 76 -4.50 -7.39 26.57
N GLN A 77 -4.64 -6.22 25.95
CA GLN A 77 -5.90 -5.51 25.83
C GLN A 77 -6.61 -5.75 24.49
N VAL A 78 -6.02 -6.50 23.56
CA VAL A 78 -6.61 -6.74 22.22
C VAL A 78 -8.03 -7.29 22.29
N ASP A 79 -8.28 -8.20 23.24
CA ASP A 79 -9.58 -8.85 23.45
C ASP A 79 -10.53 -8.03 24.33
N ASP A 80 -10.02 -7.28 25.31
CA ASP A 80 -10.82 -6.66 26.37
C ASP A 80 -11.05 -5.14 26.20
N LYS A 81 -10.12 -4.42 25.56
CA LYS A 81 -10.17 -2.95 25.37
C LYS A 81 -10.22 -2.59 23.88
N LYS A 82 -11.01 -3.33 23.11
CA LYS A 82 -11.39 -2.99 21.74
C LYS A 82 -11.78 -1.49 21.66
N PRO A 83 -11.06 -0.63 20.91
CA PRO A 83 -11.56 0.70 20.60
C PRO A 83 -13.00 0.65 20.11
N MET A 84 -13.82 1.58 20.60
CA MET A 84 -15.25 1.62 20.31
C MET A 84 -15.50 1.75 18.81
N GLU A 85 -16.56 1.11 18.31
CA GLU A 85 -16.92 1.19 16.90
C GLU A 85 -17.18 2.64 16.45
N SER A 86 -17.71 3.49 17.34
CA SER A 86 -17.90 4.92 17.05
C SER A 86 -16.59 5.66 16.77
N SER A 87 -15.46 5.20 17.33
CA SER A 87 -14.14 5.79 17.09
C SER A 87 -13.70 5.68 15.64
N PHE A 88 -14.21 4.70 14.87
CA PHE A 88 -13.94 4.62 13.43
C PHE A 88 -14.39 5.89 12.70
N THR A 89 -15.59 6.37 13.01
CA THR A 89 -16.19 7.55 12.38
C THR A 89 -15.74 8.85 13.04
N ASP A 90 -15.71 8.89 14.38
CA ASP A 90 -15.57 10.13 15.13
C ASP A 90 -14.11 10.55 15.36
N THR A 91 -13.18 9.59 15.27
CA THR A 91 -11.77 9.81 15.60
C THR A 91 -10.85 9.41 14.45
N PHE A 92 -10.96 8.18 13.96
CA PHE A 92 -9.98 7.63 13.03
C PHE A 92 -10.19 8.13 11.59
N ALA A 93 -11.43 8.19 11.11
CA ALA A 93 -11.74 8.67 9.76
C ALA A 93 -11.22 10.11 9.52
N PRO A 94 -11.49 11.11 10.40
CA PRO A 94 -10.96 12.46 10.22
C PRO A 94 -9.43 12.51 10.18
N THR A 95 -8.75 11.73 11.03
CA THR A 95 -7.28 11.63 11.04
C THR A 95 -6.71 11.03 9.76
N CYS A 96 -7.49 10.21 9.05
CA CYS A 96 -7.12 9.60 7.79
C CYS A 96 -7.56 10.39 6.55
N GLY A 97 -8.03 11.64 6.72
CA GLY A 97 -8.55 12.45 5.62
C GLY A 97 -9.86 11.92 5.03
N VAL A 98 -10.57 11.07 5.79
CA VAL A 98 -11.83 10.44 5.40
C VAL A 98 -12.99 11.21 6.03
N GLN A 99 -13.98 11.60 5.23
CA GLN A 99 -15.20 12.17 5.78
C GLN A 99 -15.99 11.08 6.52
N ALA A 100 -16.36 11.36 7.77
CA ALA A 100 -17.17 10.47 8.60
C ALA A 100 -18.42 9.92 7.89
N ALA A 101 -19.10 10.75 7.08
CA ALA A 101 -20.31 10.39 6.35
C ALA A 101 -20.07 9.46 5.15
N THR A 102 -18.83 9.35 4.65
CA THR A 102 -18.47 8.47 3.52
C THR A 102 -17.96 7.11 3.99
N LEU A 103 -17.58 6.99 5.26
CA LEU A 103 -17.14 5.72 5.86
C LEU A 103 -18.26 4.68 5.80
N SER A 104 -18.05 3.65 4.98
CA SER A 104 -18.95 2.52 4.89
C SER A 104 -18.89 1.64 6.15
N ARG A 105 -19.88 0.78 6.35
CA ARG A 105 -19.98 -0.02 7.58
C ARG A 105 -18.80 -0.99 7.64
N ILE A 106 -18.12 -1.02 8.77
CA ILE A 106 -17.15 -2.07 9.07
C ILE A 106 -17.91 -3.39 9.26
N THR A 107 -17.65 -4.35 8.39
CA THR A 107 -18.33 -5.65 8.36
C THR A 107 -17.49 -6.76 8.98
N GLY A 108 -16.18 -6.53 9.14
CA GLY A 108 -15.27 -7.52 9.70
C GLY A 108 -14.02 -6.87 10.25
N ARG A 109 -13.44 -7.50 11.27
CA ARG A 109 -12.18 -7.07 11.84
C ARG A 109 -11.39 -8.24 12.38
N LEU A 110 -10.10 -8.23 12.09
CA LEU A 110 -9.11 -9.13 12.65
C LEU A 110 -7.98 -8.29 13.24
N VAL A 111 -7.57 -8.59 14.47
CA VAL A 111 -6.51 -7.85 15.17
C VAL A 111 -5.63 -8.88 15.87
N ALA A 112 -4.33 -8.69 15.81
CA ALA A 112 -3.37 -9.50 16.52
C ALA A 112 -2.27 -8.61 17.07
N CYS A 113 -1.72 -9.00 18.21
CA CYS A 113 -0.55 -8.38 18.80
C CYS A 113 0.44 -9.45 19.21
N GLN A 114 1.72 -9.25 18.90
CA GLN A 114 2.79 -10.19 19.21
C GLN A 114 4.01 -9.47 19.76
N SER A 115 4.76 -10.17 20.62
CA SER A 115 6.03 -9.64 21.15
C SER A 115 7.16 -9.64 20.11
N LYS A 116 7.05 -10.46 19.06
CA LYS A 116 7.98 -10.53 17.93
C LYS A 116 7.28 -10.19 16.64
N TYR A 117 8.02 -9.64 15.69
CA TYR A 117 7.52 -9.37 14.36
C TYR A 117 7.13 -10.70 13.69
N ALA A 118 5.89 -10.76 13.21
CA ALA A 118 5.40 -11.84 12.37
C ALA A 118 5.43 -11.36 10.93
N THR A 119 5.95 -12.17 10.00
CA THR A 119 5.84 -11.90 8.56
C THR A 119 4.37 -11.83 8.14
N PRO A 120 4.02 -11.22 6.99
CA PRO A 120 2.62 -11.15 6.54
C PRO A 120 1.90 -12.51 6.49
N ALA A 121 2.59 -13.58 6.08
CA ALA A 121 2.04 -14.93 6.06
C ALA A 121 1.76 -15.49 7.47
N GLU A 122 2.69 -15.29 8.40
CA GLU A 122 2.50 -15.68 9.81
C GLU A 122 1.39 -14.85 10.46
N ALA A 123 1.36 -13.55 10.19
CA ALA A 123 0.35 -12.62 10.68
C ALA A 123 -1.05 -13.04 10.24
N LEU A 124 -1.25 -13.41 8.97
CA LEU A 124 -2.54 -13.94 8.50
C LEU A 124 -2.98 -15.16 9.32
N GLY A 125 -2.07 -16.11 9.57
CA GLY A 125 -2.36 -17.29 10.38
C GLY A 125 -2.76 -16.92 11.82
N ILE A 126 -2.02 -16.00 12.45
CA ILE A 126 -2.31 -15.51 13.81
C ILE A 126 -3.66 -14.80 13.87
N LEU A 127 -3.94 -13.90 12.93
CA LEU A 127 -5.19 -13.13 12.86
C LEU A 127 -6.42 -14.04 12.76
N VAL A 128 -6.34 -15.05 11.90
CA VAL A 128 -7.45 -15.97 11.63
C VAL A 128 -7.67 -16.94 12.78
N ASN A 129 -6.60 -17.42 13.41
CA ASN A 129 -6.68 -18.40 14.50
C ASN A 129 -6.95 -17.74 15.86
N GLY A 130 -6.50 -16.49 16.06
CA GLY A 130 -6.66 -15.75 17.31
C GLY A 130 -8.07 -15.18 17.50
N ALA A 131 -8.76 -14.83 16.42
CA ALA A 131 -10.13 -14.33 16.50
C ALA A 131 -11.15 -15.48 16.66
N LYS A 132 -12.08 -15.36 17.61
CA LYS A 132 -13.16 -16.34 17.90
C LYS A 132 -13.96 -16.80 16.66
N LYS A 133 -14.01 -15.98 15.61
CA LYS A 133 -14.65 -16.26 14.32
C LYS A 133 -13.77 -15.88 13.13
N GLY A 134 -12.44 -15.96 13.26
CA GLY A 134 -11.51 -15.39 12.29
C GLY A 134 -11.69 -15.91 10.86
N LEU A 135 -11.89 -17.23 10.67
CA LEU A 135 -12.20 -17.78 9.34
C LEU A 135 -13.54 -17.29 8.78
N GLN A 136 -14.58 -17.20 9.62
CA GLN A 136 -15.90 -16.71 9.19
C GLN A 136 -15.83 -15.23 8.81
N THR A 137 -15.05 -14.44 9.53
CA THR A 137 -14.74 -13.05 9.19
C THR A 137 -13.96 -12.99 7.88
N LEU A 138 -12.84 -13.71 7.75
CA LEU A 138 -12.02 -13.68 6.54
C LEU A 138 -12.82 -14.02 5.27
N HIS A 139 -13.75 -14.96 5.33
CA HIS A 139 -14.57 -15.42 4.20
C HIS A 139 -15.97 -14.80 4.13
N GLY A 140 -16.22 -13.73 4.90
CA GLY A 140 -17.49 -13.02 4.89
C GLY A 140 -17.88 -12.55 3.48
N LYS A 141 -19.15 -12.79 3.11
CA LYS A 141 -19.72 -12.46 1.79
C LYS A 141 -20.07 -10.99 1.62
N ASN A 142 -20.21 -10.26 2.73
CA ASN A 142 -20.58 -8.85 2.72
C ASN A 142 -19.36 -7.93 2.61
N HIS A 143 -18.15 -8.49 2.55
CA HIS A 143 -16.93 -7.72 2.37
C HIS A 143 -16.77 -7.37 0.90
N THR A 144 -16.59 -6.09 0.62
CA THR A 144 -16.30 -5.54 -0.71
C THR A 144 -14.97 -4.80 -0.73
N GLU A 145 -14.54 -4.25 0.41
CA GLU A 145 -13.24 -3.62 0.58
C GLU A 145 -12.48 -4.20 1.77
N VAL A 146 -11.16 -4.03 1.75
CA VAL A 146 -10.24 -4.40 2.81
C VAL A 146 -9.20 -3.29 3.00
N GLY A 147 -8.78 -3.09 4.24
CA GLY A 147 -7.60 -2.29 4.57
C GLY A 147 -6.81 -2.99 5.65
N ALA A 148 -5.49 -3.02 5.52
CA ALA A 148 -4.60 -3.64 6.49
C ALA A 148 -3.60 -2.63 7.04
N ALA A 149 -3.12 -2.88 8.26
CA ALA A 149 -2.06 -2.10 8.87
C ALA A 149 -1.17 -2.94 9.79
N VAL A 150 0.07 -2.49 9.94
CA VAL A 150 1.05 -2.99 10.89
C VAL A 150 1.69 -1.83 11.67
N SER A 151 1.97 -2.05 12.95
CA SER A 151 2.72 -1.10 13.80
C SER A 151 3.76 -1.81 14.66
N GLY A 152 4.71 -1.04 15.23
CA GLY A 152 5.84 -1.56 16.02
C GLY A 152 7.15 -1.70 15.21
N THR A 153 7.14 -1.25 13.96
CA THR A 153 8.29 -1.25 13.03
C THR A 153 9.37 -0.22 13.38
N ASP A 154 9.04 0.76 14.22
CA ASP A 154 9.72 2.04 14.37
C ASP A 154 10.48 2.19 15.71
N GLY A 155 10.55 1.13 16.54
CA GLY A 155 11.27 1.20 17.81
C GLY A 155 11.33 -0.06 18.68
N GLY A 156 10.86 -1.21 18.18
CA GLY A 156 10.75 -2.46 18.95
C GLY A 156 9.30 -2.79 19.32
N GLY A 157 9.04 -4.06 19.63
CA GLY A 157 7.69 -4.56 19.89
C GLY A 157 7.01 -3.91 21.10
N PRO A 158 5.68 -4.11 21.25
CA PRO A 158 4.92 -5.13 20.55
C PRO A 158 4.46 -4.75 19.13
N TYR A 159 4.27 -5.78 18.31
CA TYR A 159 3.91 -5.68 16.90
C TYR A 159 2.43 -5.97 16.72
N PHE A 160 1.69 -5.00 16.21
CA PHE A 160 0.27 -5.16 15.92
C PHE A 160 0.03 -5.37 14.44
N TRP A 161 -0.95 -6.22 14.15
CA TRP A 161 -1.54 -6.39 12.84
C TRP A 161 -3.04 -6.14 12.94
N CYS A 162 -3.59 -5.41 11.98
CA CYS A 162 -5.03 -5.21 11.88
C CYS A 162 -5.49 -5.30 10.44
N VAL A 163 -6.65 -5.92 10.27
CA VAL A 163 -7.38 -6.02 9.01
C VAL A 163 -8.80 -5.58 9.27
N LEU A 164 -9.26 -4.60 8.52
CA LEU A 164 -10.65 -4.16 8.51
C LEU A 164 -11.27 -4.52 7.16
N PHE A 165 -12.52 -4.97 7.20
CA PHE A 165 -13.36 -5.19 6.03
C PHE A 165 -14.56 -4.26 6.09
N SER A 166 -14.98 -3.72 4.94
CA SER A 166 -16.19 -2.89 4.82
C SER A 166 -17.13 -3.45 3.73
N ASP A 167 -18.37 -2.93 3.70
CA ASP A 167 -19.33 -3.12 2.61
C ASP A 167 -19.39 -1.92 1.64
N GLY A 168 -18.29 -1.14 1.56
CA GLY A 168 -18.19 0.02 0.70
C GLY A 168 -18.19 -0.28 -0.80
N LYS A 169 -18.29 0.77 -1.62
CA LYS A 169 -18.17 0.65 -3.07
C LYS A 169 -16.73 0.93 -3.49
N PRO A 170 -16.06 -0.03 -4.16
CA PRO A 170 -14.73 0.20 -4.70
C PRO A 170 -14.68 1.52 -5.48
N ALA A 171 -13.69 2.37 -5.18
CA ALA A 171 -13.47 3.71 -5.74
C ALA A 171 -14.38 4.87 -5.27
N ALA A 172 -15.35 4.66 -4.37
CA ALA A 172 -16.24 5.74 -3.89
C ALA A 172 -16.27 5.91 -2.36
N SER A 173 -15.85 4.92 -1.58
CA SER A 173 -16.09 4.90 -0.13
C SER A 173 -15.20 5.83 0.69
N PHE A 174 -14.18 6.42 0.07
CA PHE A 174 -13.20 7.27 0.74
C PHE A 174 -12.86 8.43 -0.20
N GLU A 175 -13.80 9.35 -0.34
CA GLU A 175 -13.54 10.62 -1.03
C GLU A 175 -12.50 11.40 -0.24
N VAL A 176 -11.40 11.58 -0.93
CA VAL A 176 -10.35 12.48 -0.55
C VAL A 176 -10.89 13.91 -0.67
N VAL A 177 -10.87 14.68 0.41
CA VAL A 177 -11.28 16.09 0.39
C VAL A 177 -10.48 16.83 -0.69
N ASP A 178 -11.19 17.45 -1.64
CA ASP A 178 -10.65 18.24 -2.77
C ASP A 178 -9.86 17.48 -3.86
N GLY A 179 -10.01 16.16 -3.99
CA GLY A 179 -9.45 15.41 -5.13
C GLY A 179 -7.91 15.23 -5.12
N GLU A 180 -7.23 15.73 -4.10
CA GLU A 180 -5.83 15.44 -3.78
C GLU A 180 -5.76 14.75 -2.43
N VAL A 181 -5.09 13.59 -2.32
CA VAL A 181 -4.82 12.96 -1.01
C VAL A 181 -4.08 14.02 -0.20
N PRO A 182 -4.64 14.58 0.89
CA PRO A 182 -3.95 15.66 1.57
C PRO A 182 -2.63 15.08 2.02
N LYS A 183 -1.53 15.51 1.39
CA LYS A 183 -0.17 15.07 1.73
C LYS A 183 0.19 15.41 3.17
N ALA A 184 -0.60 16.27 3.82
CA ALA A 184 -0.54 16.61 5.23
C ALA A 184 -1.38 15.70 6.16
N ALA A 185 -2.22 14.80 5.63
CA ALA A 185 -3.08 13.86 6.37
C ALA A 185 -2.66 12.38 6.20
N ILE A 186 -1.69 12.07 5.35
CA ILE A 186 -1.06 10.74 5.30
C ILE A 186 -0.18 10.62 6.53
N HIS A 187 -0.74 10.05 7.60
CA HIS A 187 0.00 9.77 8.81
C HIS A 187 1.14 8.80 8.48
N PRO A 188 2.41 9.11 8.81
CA PRO A 188 3.50 8.16 8.60
C PRO A 188 3.16 6.83 9.28
N GLY A 189 3.30 5.73 8.54
CA GLY A 189 3.08 4.40 9.07
C GLY A 189 2.69 3.38 8.01
N CYS A 190 2.57 2.13 8.46
CA CYS A 190 2.46 0.99 7.57
C CYS A 190 1.04 0.50 7.41
N PHE A 191 0.41 0.91 6.32
CA PHE A 191 -0.93 0.48 5.96
C PHE A 191 -1.07 0.27 4.46
N SER A 192 -2.06 -0.52 4.05
CA SER A 192 -2.23 -0.91 2.65
C SER A 192 -2.75 0.24 1.78
N GLY A 193 -2.43 0.21 0.50
CA GLY A 193 -2.82 1.22 -0.48
C GLY A 193 -2.10 2.57 -0.36
N SER A 194 -1.21 2.76 0.62
CA SER A 194 -0.40 3.98 0.74
C SER A 194 0.84 3.97 -0.16
N ASN A 195 1.30 2.78 -0.56
CA ASN A 195 2.52 2.56 -1.34
C ASN A 195 3.78 3.19 -0.68
N ASP A 196 3.75 3.39 0.63
CA ASP A 196 4.89 3.87 1.41
C ASP A 196 5.83 2.71 1.75
N ASP A 197 7.13 2.99 1.76
CA ASP A 197 8.13 2.03 2.23
C ASP A 197 8.03 1.87 3.75
N CYS A 198 7.63 0.65 4.13
CA CYS A 198 7.51 0.22 5.51
C CYS A 198 8.84 -0.29 6.03
N MET A 199 9.81 0.60 6.23
CA MET A 199 11.09 0.21 6.80
C MET A 199 10.94 -0.15 8.28
N GLY A 200 10.64 -1.43 8.56
CA GLY A 200 10.98 -2.07 9.83
C GLY A 200 12.50 -2.21 9.97
N PRO A 201 13.05 -2.58 11.15
CA PRO A 201 14.48 -2.45 11.41
C PRO A 201 15.27 -3.48 10.58
N ALA A 202 15.76 -3.04 9.41
CA ALA A 202 16.99 -3.54 8.86
C ALA A 202 18.10 -2.94 9.73
N ASN A 203 18.83 -3.81 10.43
CA ASN A 203 19.99 -3.50 11.26
C ASN A 203 20.71 -2.18 10.94
N GLY A 204 20.62 -1.21 11.85
CA GLY A 204 21.60 -0.14 12.07
C GLY A 204 21.53 1.10 11.18
N GLY A 205 21.32 2.26 11.82
CA GLY A 205 21.73 3.57 11.30
C GLY A 205 20.59 4.41 10.76
N GLY A 206 20.19 5.41 11.54
CA GLY A 206 19.09 6.32 11.18
C GLY A 206 19.32 7.12 9.89
N ALA A 207 18.21 7.50 9.28
CA ALA A 207 18.07 8.71 8.47
C ALA A 207 16.60 9.12 8.57
N VAL A 208 16.27 10.09 9.43
CA VAL A 208 16.04 11.49 9.01
C VAL A 208 15.73 11.59 7.51
N SER A 209 14.45 11.77 7.23
CA SER A 209 13.97 12.36 5.98
C SER A 209 14.62 13.73 5.81
N THR A 210 15.46 13.87 4.80
CA THR A 210 15.70 15.17 4.18
C THR A 210 15.01 15.17 2.83
N ASN A 211 13.82 15.78 2.80
CA ASN A 211 13.35 16.43 1.59
C ASN A 211 14.37 17.52 1.21
N ALA A 212 15.28 17.17 0.31
CA ALA A 212 15.92 18.11 -0.61
C ALA A 212 15.62 17.51 -1.99
N GLY A 213 14.55 17.97 -2.65
CA GLY A 213 14.66 19.22 -3.40
C GLY A 213 15.14 18.87 -4.79
N ALA A 214 14.30 19.15 -5.77
CA ALA A 214 14.65 19.15 -7.18
C ALA A 214 16.02 19.83 -7.42
N SER A 215 16.66 19.41 -8.52
CA SER A 215 17.90 19.97 -9.08
C SER A 215 19.18 19.31 -8.57
N ARG A 216 19.74 18.38 -9.37
CA ARG A 216 21.14 18.37 -9.85
C ARG A 216 21.30 17.40 -11.04
N LEU A 217 20.77 17.78 -12.20
CA LEU A 217 21.24 17.28 -13.49
C LEU A 217 22.03 18.39 -14.21
N VAL A 218 23.17 18.80 -13.66
CA VAL A 218 24.22 19.50 -14.41
C VAL A 218 25.57 19.13 -13.78
N ALA A 219 26.17 18.03 -14.23
CA ALA A 219 27.63 17.79 -14.17
C ALA A 219 27.97 16.46 -14.87
N ALA A 220 27.68 16.35 -16.17
CA ALA A 220 28.21 15.24 -16.97
C ALA A 220 28.39 15.62 -18.46
N LEU A 221 28.76 16.87 -18.76
CA LEU A 221 28.99 17.34 -20.14
C LEU A 221 30.16 18.32 -20.30
N LEU A 222 31.14 18.34 -19.38
CA LEU A 222 32.35 19.16 -19.51
C LEU A 222 33.67 18.41 -19.28
N LEU A 223 33.75 17.14 -19.67
CA LEU A 223 35.02 16.41 -19.77
C LEU A 223 35.10 15.57 -21.05
N ALA A 224 34.71 16.15 -22.19
CA ALA A 224 34.97 15.58 -23.52
C ALA A 224 35.38 16.65 -24.56
N VAL A 225 35.99 17.75 -24.12
CA VAL A 225 36.73 18.68 -25.00
C VAL A 225 38.05 19.06 -24.31
N ALA A 226 38.94 18.08 -24.15
CA ALA A 226 40.32 18.32 -23.74
C ALA A 226 41.32 17.28 -24.31
N CYS A 227 40.97 16.63 -25.42
CA CYS A 227 41.92 15.85 -26.23
C CYS A 227 41.67 16.10 -27.72
N ALA A 228 41.89 17.34 -28.19
CA ALA A 228 41.95 17.62 -29.63
C ALA A 228 42.92 18.77 -30.01
N PHE A 229 43.77 19.24 -29.10
CA PHE A 229 44.83 20.21 -29.44
C PHE A 229 46.07 20.01 -28.56
N THR A 230 46.84 18.94 -28.84
CA THR A 230 48.32 18.93 -28.76
C THR A 230 48.83 17.64 -29.39
N LEU A 231 49.03 17.68 -30.71
CA LEU A 231 50.19 17.16 -31.46
C LEU A 231 50.01 17.53 -32.93
#